data_AF-A0A9D7PKQ5-F1
#
_entry.id   AF-A0A9D7PKQ5-F1
#
_cell.length_a   1.000
_cell.length_b   1.000
_cell.length_c   1.000
_cell.angle_alpha   90.00
_cell.angle_beta   90.00
_cell.angle_gamma   90.00
#
_symmetry.space_group_name_H-M   'P 1'
#
loop_
_entity.id
_entity.type
_entity.pdbx_description
1 polymer ?
#
loop_
_entity_poly.entity_id
_entity_poly.type
_entity_poly.pdbx_seq_one_letter_code
_entity_poly.pdbx_strand_id
1 'polypeptide(L)'
;MKTKLLFFAALLISLFFTSCTEPAKQEAAPEQKISDISDFLGQWTIDVDGGGVSWLEVRQETGYLDADLLWIGGSVLPVANVYMDNSNHLIVDRIDNVVRTKDASNAPIRTQQATNWLEVSKMEIK
;
A
#
# COMPACT_ATOMS: atom_id res chain seq x y z
N MET A 1 18.08 -47.81 64.31
CA MET A 1 19.42 -47.26 63.94
C MET A 1 19.18 -46.36 62.75
N LYS A 2 18.93 -45.06 62.93
CA LYS A 2 19.92 -43.97 63.05
C LYS A 2 20.97 -44.00 61.93
N THR A 3 20.92 -42.92 61.13
CA THR A 3 22.04 -42.30 60.42
C THR A 3 22.43 -42.93 59.08
N LYS A 4 22.06 -42.28 57.96
CA LYS A 4 22.99 -41.72 56.95
C LYS A 4 22.29 -40.60 56.16
N LEU A 5 22.06 -39.49 56.86
CA LEU A 5 22.21 -38.16 56.29
C LEU A 5 23.70 -38.00 55.92
N LEU A 6 24.01 -37.32 54.82
CA LEU A 6 25.34 -37.04 54.23
C LEU A 6 25.66 -37.81 52.94
N PHE A 7 24.91 -37.55 51.88
CA PHE A 7 25.49 -37.25 50.56
C PHE A 7 24.69 -36.09 49.96
N PHE A 8 24.69 -34.98 50.71
CA PHE A 8 24.41 -33.66 50.19
C PHE A 8 25.72 -33.11 49.62
N ALA A 9 25.59 -32.38 48.52
CA ALA A 9 26.62 -31.60 47.83
C ALA A 9 27.41 -32.32 46.73
N ALA A 10 27.46 -31.65 45.58
CA ALA A 10 28.28 -31.93 44.40
C ALA A 10 27.76 -32.97 43.38
N LEU A 11 26.55 -32.77 42.87
CA LEU A 11 26.38 -32.71 41.40
C LEU A 11 25.24 -31.74 41.06
N LEU A 12 25.51 -30.50 41.45
CA LEU A 12 24.85 -29.29 41.01
C LEU A 12 25.08 -29.13 39.49
N ILE A 13 24.03 -28.72 38.79
CA ILE A 13 24.05 -27.99 37.51
C ILE A 13 24.27 -28.86 36.26
N SER A 14 23.22 -29.46 35.70
CA SER A 14 23.25 -29.82 34.25
C SER A 14 21.90 -30.08 33.55
N LEU A 15 20.73 -29.68 34.07
CA LEU A 15 19.46 -29.95 33.36
C LEU A 15 18.43 -28.81 33.42
N PHE A 16 18.86 -27.54 33.38
CA PHE A 16 17.97 -26.38 33.25
C PHE A 16 18.26 -25.53 32.01
N PHE A 17 18.34 -26.16 30.84
CA PHE A 17 18.21 -25.44 29.57
C PHE A 17 17.27 -26.20 28.63
N THR A 18 16.08 -26.57 29.11
CA THR A 18 14.90 -26.55 28.23
C THR A 18 14.61 -25.09 27.95
N SER A 19 15.36 -24.54 26.98
CA SER A 19 15.02 -23.29 26.32
C SER A 19 13.64 -23.52 25.70
N CYS A 20 12.61 -23.05 26.41
CA CYS A 20 11.36 -22.68 25.76
C CYS A 20 11.77 -21.62 24.73
N THR A 21 11.89 -22.04 23.47
CA THR A 21 11.72 -21.11 22.37
C THR A 21 10.30 -20.59 22.54
N GLU A 22 10.14 -19.45 23.22
CA GLU A 22 8.96 -18.64 23.04
C GLU A 22 8.86 -18.43 21.53
N PRO A 23 7.79 -18.92 20.86
CA PRO A 23 7.55 -18.48 19.50
C PRO A 23 7.55 -16.96 19.60
N ALA A 24 8.46 -16.32 18.86
CA ALA A 24 8.51 -14.87 18.79
C ALA A 24 7.07 -14.41 18.67
N LYS A 25 6.61 -13.65 19.67
CA LYS A 25 5.35 -12.95 19.59
C LYS A 25 5.49 -12.14 18.32
N GLN A 26 4.89 -12.65 17.25
CA GLN A 26 4.75 -11.95 16.01
C GLN A 26 3.82 -10.81 16.41
N GLU A 27 4.43 -9.70 16.80
CA GLU A 27 3.78 -8.42 16.93
C GLU A 27 3.26 -8.18 15.51
N ALA A 28 2.01 -8.61 15.29
CA ALA A 28 1.29 -8.31 14.09
C ALA A 28 1.47 -6.81 13.91
N ALA A 29 2.00 -6.41 12.75
CA ALA A 29 1.99 -5.02 12.35
C ALA A 29 0.60 -4.47 12.68
N PRO A 30 0.50 -3.26 13.27
CA PRO A 30 -0.77 -2.72 13.73
C PRO A 30 -1.81 -2.95 12.64
N GLU A 31 -2.92 -3.62 12.97
CA GLU A 31 -4.04 -3.83 12.04
C GLU A 31 -4.44 -2.45 11.52
N GLN A 32 -3.98 -2.11 10.32
CA GLN A 32 -4.36 -0.86 9.67
C GLN A 32 -5.85 -1.03 9.35
N LYS A 33 -6.70 -0.25 10.00
CA LYS A 33 -8.14 -0.18 9.70
C LYS A 33 -8.26 0.00 8.19
N ILE A 34 -8.69 -1.06 7.49
CA ILE A 34 -8.87 -1.02 6.05
C ILE A 34 -9.86 0.10 5.75
N SER A 35 -9.45 1.10 4.98
CA SER A 35 -10.38 2.13 4.53
C SER A 35 -11.41 1.41 3.66
N ASP A 36 -12.68 1.61 4.00
CA ASP A 36 -13.75 1.02 3.21
C ASP A 36 -13.75 1.78 1.88
N ILE A 37 -13.92 1.10 0.74
CA ILE A 37 -13.98 1.77 -0.57
C ILE A 37 -15.03 2.88 -0.60
N SER A 38 -16.09 2.76 0.21
CA SER A 38 -17.10 3.79 0.40
C SER A 38 -16.55 5.13 0.89
N ASP A 39 -15.37 5.15 1.54
CA ASP A 39 -14.66 6.37 1.92
C ASP A 39 -14.16 7.18 0.71
N PHE A 40 -14.00 6.55 -0.45
CA PHE A 40 -13.49 7.17 -1.67
C PHE A 40 -14.56 7.36 -2.76
N LEU A 41 -15.76 6.78 -2.61
CA LEU A 41 -16.83 6.96 -3.58
C LEU A 41 -17.32 8.40 -3.62
N GLY A 42 -17.67 8.89 -4.81
CA GLY A 42 -18.14 10.24 -5.04
C GLY A 42 -17.06 11.16 -5.63
N GLN A 43 -17.22 12.47 -5.43
CA GLN A 43 -16.43 13.49 -6.10
C GLN A 43 -15.55 14.24 -5.09
N TRP A 44 -14.28 14.43 -5.47
CA TRP A 44 -13.24 14.96 -4.60
C TRP A 44 -12.42 16.01 -5.31
N THR A 45 -12.05 17.05 -4.57
CA THR A 45 -10.85 17.82 -4.89
C THR A 45 -9.67 17.16 -4.21
N ILE A 46 -8.56 17.02 -4.93
CA ILE A 46 -7.35 16.37 -4.42
C ILE A 46 -6.22 17.40 -4.44
N ASP A 47 -5.52 17.51 -3.32
CA ASP A 47 -4.24 18.19 -3.25
C ASP A 47 -3.14 17.24 -3.73
N VAL A 48 -2.42 17.64 -4.78
CA VAL A 48 -1.36 16.79 -5.35
C VAL A 48 -0.01 17.24 -4.82
N ASP A 49 0.76 16.31 -4.26
CA ASP A 49 2.15 16.56 -3.85
C ASP A 49 2.99 16.99 -5.05
N GLY A 50 3.68 18.12 -4.92
CA GLY A 50 4.38 18.76 -6.05
C GLY A 50 3.55 19.81 -6.79
N GLY A 51 2.29 20.01 -6.41
CA GLY A 51 1.48 21.20 -6.70
C GLY A 51 0.19 20.94 -7.48
N GLY A 52 -0.72 21.93 -7.39
CA GLY A 52 -2.00 21.97 -8.09
C GLY A 52 -3.16 21.31 -7.33
N VAL A 53 -4.37 21.77 -7.60
CA VAL A 53 -5.60 21.09 -7.18
C VAL A 53 -6.09 20.26 -8.37
N SER A 54 -6.41 19.00 -8.10
CA SER A 54 -6.99 18.05 -9.05
C SER A 54 -8.46 17.77 -8.67
N TRP A 55 -9.22 17.17 -9.59
CA TRP A 55 -10.56 16.66 -9.33
C TRP A 55 -10.63 15.18 -9.70
N LEU A 56 -11.30 14.38 -8.87
CA LEU A 56 -11.51 12.94 -9.07
C LEU A 56 -12.97 12.60 -8.75
N GLU A 57 -13.59 11.81 -9.61
CA GLU A 57 -14.81 11.07 -9.26
C GLU A 57 -14.53 9.58 -9.25
N VAL A 58 -14.97 8.88 -8.21
CA VAL A 58 -14.85 7.43 -8.07
C VAL A 58 -16.25 6.83 -7.97
N ARG A 59 -16.50 5.79 -8.75
CA ARG A 59 -17.80 5.14 -8.86
C ARG A 59 -17.65 3.63 -8.72
N GLN A 60 -18.63 3.01 -8.07
CA GLN A 60 -18.83 1.57 -8.15
C GLN A 60 -19.73 1.28 -9.36
N GLU A 61 -19.15 0.67 -10.38
CA GLU A 61 -19.88 0.12 -11.52
C GLU A 61 -20.24 -1.35 -11.26
N THR A 62 -20.96 -1.96 -12.20
CA THR A 62 -21.37 -3.37 -12.08
C THR A 62 -20.15 -4.30 -12.15
N GLY A 63 -19.62 -4.67 -10.99
CA GLY A 63 -18.51 -5.62 -10.84
C GLY A 63 -17.11 -5.02 -10.87
N TYR A 64 -16.97 -3.68 -10.96
CA TYR A 64 -15.67 -3.02 -10.97
C TYR A 64 -15.78 -1.55 -10.49
N LEU A 65 -14.66 -0.97 -10.09
CA LEU A 65 -14.55 0.46 -9.79
C LEU A 65 -14.15 1.20 -11.06
N ASP A 66 -14.70 2.39 -11.25
CA ASP A 66 -14.35 3.30 -12.34
C ASP A 66 -14.12 4.71 -11.80
N ALA A 67 -13.39 5.53 -12.55
CA ALA A 67 -13.13 6.90 -12.15
C ALA A 67 -12.87 7.84 -13.34
N ASP A 68 -13.15 9.12 -13.10
CA ASP A 68 -12.77 10.21 -13.98
C ASP A 68 -11.84 11.18 -13.24
N LEU A 69 -10.78 11.62 -13.91
CA LEU A 69 -9.71 12.41 -13.32
C LEU A 69 -9.41 13.67 -14.14
N LEU A 70 -9.31 14.81 -13.45
CA LEU A 70 -8.69 16.04 -13.94
C LEU A 70 -7.32 16.21 -13.31
N TRP A 71 -6.25 16.13 -14.12
CA TRP A 71 -4.89 16.25 -13.60
C TRP A 71 -4.35 17.68 -13.67
N ILE A 72 -4.31 18.42 -12.55
CA ILE A 72 -3.76 19.78 -12.36
C ILE A 72 -4.34 20.88 -13.30
N GLY A 73 -4.75 20.55 -14.53
CA GLY A 73 -5.40 21.36 -15.55
C GLY A 73 -5.71 20.52 -16.81
N GLY A 74 -6.64 21.00 -17.64
CA GLY A 74 -7.06 20.32 -18.88
C GLY A 74 -8.47 19.73 -18.79
N SER A 75 -8.68 18.60 -19.45
CA SER A 75 -9.97 17.90 -19.46
C SER A 75 -10.05 16.84 -18.37
N VAL A 76 -11.26 16.66 -17.84
CA VAL A 76 -11.64 15.45 -17.10
C VAL A 76 -11.68 14.30 -18.10
N LEU A 77 -10.98 13.21 -17.82
CA LEU A 77 -10.93 12.03 -18.67
C LEU A 77 -11.07 10.75 -17.83
N PRO A 78 -11.59 9.67 -18.42
CA PRO A 78 -11.66 8.37 -17.76
C PRO A 78 -10.25 7.84 -17.49
N VAL A 79 -10.10 7.18 -16.34
CA VAL A 79 -8.84 6.56 -15.94
C VAL A 79 -8.66 5.20 -16.61
N ALA A 80 -7.45 4.66 -16.61
CA ALA A 80 -7.20 3.32 -17.16
C ALA A 80 -7.65 2.23 -16.18
N ASN A 81 -7.52 2.47 -14.88
CA ASN A 81 -7.89 1.55 -13.83
C ASN A 81 -7.98 2.30 -12.48
N VAL A 82 -8.77 1.75 -11.56
CA VAL A 82 -8.82 2.22 -10.17
C VAL A 82 -9.04 1.04 -9.22
N TYR A 83 -8.27 0.98 -8.14
CA TYR A 83 -8.34 -0.12 -7.17
C TYR A 83 -7.81 0.29 -5.79
N MET A 84 -8.15 -0.50 -4.77
CA MET A 84 -7.59 -0.37 -3.42
C MET A 84 -6.32 -1.20 -3.31
N ASP A 85 -5.24 -0.61 -2.82
CA ASP A 85 -4.04 -1.37 -2.45
C ASP A 85 -4.16 -1.97 -1.03
N ASN A 86 -3.12 -2.71 -0.61
CA ASN A 86 -3.07 -3.31 0.72
C ASN A 86 -2.78 -2.30 1.84
N SER A 87 -2.47 -1.05 1.49
CA SER A 87 -2.08 0.02 2.42
C SER A 87 -3.20 1.04 2.61
N ASN A 88 -4.42 0.74 2.16
CA ASN A 88 -5.62 1.56 2.31
C ASN A 88 -5.65 2.81 1.43
N HIS A 89 -4.96 2.75 0.31
CA HIS A 89 -4.89 3.82 -0.66
C HIS A 89 -5.72 3.46 -1.89
N LEU A 90 -6.41 4.46 -2.42
CA LEU A 90 -7.01 4.34 -3.74
C LEU A 90 -5.92 4.62 -4.77
N ILE A 91 -5.59 3.60 -5.57
CA ILE A 91 -4.67 3.71 -6.69
C ILE A 91 -5.47 4.05 -7.94
N VAL A 92 -5.10 5.13 -8.61
CA VAL A 92 -5.76 5.62 -9.82
C VAL A 92 -4.74 5.66 -10.95
N ASP A 93 -4.89 4.77 -11.93
CA ASP A 93 -3.93 4.60 -13.02
C ASP A 93 -4.34 5.38 -14.27
N ARG A 94 -3.36 5.95 -14.96
CA ARG A 94 -3.48 6.53 -16.29
C ARG A 94 -2.38 6.00 -17.20
N ILE A 95 -2.73 5.75 -18.45
CA ILE A 95 -1.77 5.30 -19.46
C ILE A 95 -1.54 6.44 -20.44
N ASP A 96 -0.28 6.87 -20.54
CA ASP A 96 0.15 7.87 -21.51
C ASP A 96 1.06 7.24 -22.57
N ASN A 97 0.90 7.66 -23.82
CA ASN A 97 1.77 7.25 -24.92
C ASN A 97 2.98 8.19 -25.00
N VAL A 98 4.13 7.73 -24.52
CA VAL A 98 5.36 8.52 -24.46
C VAL A 98 6.31 8.09 -25.58
N VAL A 99 6.67 9.02 -26.45
CA VAL A 99 7.72 8.78 -27.47
C VAL A 99 9.08 8.77 -26.76
N ARG A 100 9.75 7.63 -26.78
CA ARG A 100 11.07 7.43 -26.15
C ARG A 100 12.23 7.70 -27.10
N THR A 101 12.04 7.42 -28.38
CA THR A 101 13.09 7.58 -29.39
C THR A 101 12.49 8.01 -30.72
N LYS A 102 13.21 8.88 -31.44
CA LYS A 102 12.86 9.41 -32.75
C LYS A 102 13.99 9.19 -33.74
N ASP A 103 13.67 9.19 -35.02
CA ASP A 103 14.66 9.11 -36.10
C ASP A 103 15.27 10.48 -36.45
N ALA A 104 16.15 10.50 -37.44
CA ALA A 104 16.79 11.72 -37.94
C ALA A 104 15.80 12.73 -38.56
N SER A 105 14.60 12.27 -38.96
CA SER A 105 13.50 13.12 -39.46
C SER A 105 12.53 13.57 -38.36
N ASN A 106 12.85 13.28 -37.08
CA ASN A 106 12.03 13.56 -35.90
C ASN A 106 10.71 12.76 -35.85
N ALA A 107 10.58 11.69 -36.64
CA ALA A 107 9.45 10.78 -36.57
C ALA A 107 9.64 9.78 -35.41
N PRO A 108 8.56 9.37 -34.69
CA PRO A 108 8.67 8.45 -33.58
C PRO A 108 9.07 7.04 -34.06
N ILE A 109 10.18 6.51 -33.52
CA ILE A 109 10.59 5.11 -33.73
C ILE A 109 9.99 4.21 -32.64
N ARG A 110 10.03 4.67 -31.38
CA ARG A 110 9.55 3.91 -30.23
C ARG A 110 8.63 4.77 -29.38
N THR A 111 7.36 4.40 -29.36
CA THR A 111 6.36 4.88 -28.40
C THR A 111 6.12 3.81 -27.35
N GLN A 112 6.16 4.19 -26.08
CA GLN A 112 5.86 3.34 -24.94
C GLN A 112 4.54 3.79 -24.30
N GLN A 113 3.68 2.85 -23.92
CA GLN A 113 2.62 3.09 -22.96
C GLN A 113 3.23 3.13 -21.57
N ALA A 114 3.29 4.31 -20.97
CA ALA A 114 3.75 4.53 -19.62
C ALA A 114 2.54 4.61 -18.70
N THR A 115 2.52 3.76 -17.67
CA THR A 115 1.53 3.85 -16.59
C THR A 115 2.02 4.87 -15.58
N ASN A 116 1.20 5.88 -15.36
CA ASN A 116 1.32 6.84 -14.27
C ASN A 116 0.19 6.53 -13.28
N TRP A 117 0.43 6.74 -11.98
CA TRP A 117 -0.62 6.51 -10.99
C TRP A 117 -0.64 7.62 -9.94
N LEU A 118 -1.82 7.83 -9.39
CA LEU A 118 -2.01 8.59 -8.16
C LEU A 118 -2.30 7.62 -7.03
N GLU A 119 -1.65 7.86 -5.90
CA GLU A 119 -1.94 7.20 -4.65
C GLU A 119 -2.74 8.19 -3.79
N VAL A 120 -4.02 7.89 -3.58
CA VAL A 120 -4.94 8.79 -2.89
C VAL A 120 -5.23 8.22 -1.51
N SER A 121 -4.85 8.98 -0.49
CA SER A 121 -5.10 8.67 0.92
C SER A 121 -6.12 9.64 1.49
N LYS A 122 -7.01 9.14 2.36
CA LYS A 122 -7.92 9.99 3.12
C LYS A 122 -7.13 10.69 4.23
N MET A 123 -7.15 12.02 4.25
CA MET A 123 -6.61 12.80 5.36
C MET A 123 -7.54 12.68 6.58
N GLU A 124 -7.04 12.16 7.70
CA GLU A 124 -7.74 12.24 8.97
C GLU A 124 -7.49 13.61 9.62
N ILE A 125 -8.54 14.44 9.67
CA ILE A 125 -8.50 15.69 10.44
C ILE A 125 -8.61 15.30 11.93
N LYS A 126 -7.53 15.53 12.69
CA LYS A 126 -7.50 15.34 14.15
C LYS A 126 -8.21 16.46 14.89
#